data_AF-A0A3M2AM47-F1
#
_entry.id   AF-A0A3M2AM47-F1
#
_cell.length_a   1.000
_cell.length_b   1.000
_cell.length_c   1.000
_cell.angle_alpha   90.00
_cell.angle_beta   90.00
_cell.angle_gamma   90.00
#
_symmetry.space_group_name_H-M   'P 1'
#
loop_
_entity.id
_entity.type
_entity.pdbx_description
1 polymer ?
#
loop_
_entity_poly.entity_id
_entity_poly.type
_entity_poly.pdbx_seq_one_letter_code
_entity_poly.pdbx_strand_id
1 'polypeptide(L)' 'MKCARCQGFMVQDQIFDPAGPILRIDIWRCVNCGATLYPESTESRKPQSDMTPEVHKPPQDAHSAKKGKAA' A
#
# COMPACT_ATOMS: atom_id res chain seq x y z
N MET A 1 19.06 -14.91 12.76
CA MET A 1 18.18 -14.10 13.65
C MET A 1 17.07 -14.98 14.24
N LYS A 2 16.36 -14.54 15.28
CA LYS A 2 15.19 -15.26 15.83
C LYS A 2 13.88 -14.72 15.24
N CYS A 3 12.92 -15.61 15.03
CA CYS A 3 11.59 -15.25 14.54
C CYS A 3 10.79 -14.51 15.62
N ALA A 4 10.26 -13.33 15.30
CA ALA A 4 9.42 -12.56 16.21
C ALA A 4 8.14 -13.29 16.64
N ARG A 5 7.61 -14.20 15.81
CA ARG A 5 6.36 -14.94 16.09
C ARG A 5 6.55 -16.13 17.02
N CYS A 6 7.56 -16.96 16.77
CA CYS A 6 7.71 -18.24 17.48
C CYS A 6 9.07 -18.38 18.19
N GLN A 7 9.90 -17.34 18.20
CA GLN A 7 11.28 -17.36 18.73
C GLN A 7 12.20 -18.41 18.10
N GLY A 8 11.75 -19.04 16.99
CA GLY A 8 12.48 -20.07 16.27
C GLY A 8 13.59 -19.52 15.38
N PHE A 9 14.40 -20.42 14.82
CA PHE A 9 15.50 -20.04 13.96
C PHE A 9 15.00 -19.47 12.62
N MET A 10 15.67 -18.44 12.13
CA MET A 10 15.43 -17.89 10.79
C MET A 10 16.66 -18.08 9.91
N VAL A 11 16.41 -18.46 8.67
CA VAL A 11 17.40 -18.67 7.61
C VAL A 11 17.19 -17.66 6.50
N GLN A 12 18.27 -17.32 5.79
CA GLN A 12 18.20 -16.53 4.58
C GLN A 12 17.79 -17.44 3.41
N ASP A 13 16.82 -16.99 2.62
CA ASP A 13 16.23 -17.74 1.51
C ASP A 13 16.05 -16.79 0.31
N GLN A 14 15.81 -17.34 -0.87
CA GLN A 14 15.60 -16.57 -2.10
C GLN A 14 14.30 -16.99 -2.75
N ILE A 15 13.49 -16.00 -3.10
CA ILE A 15 12.26 -16.19 -3.87
C ILE A 15 12.45 -15.62 -5.27
N PHE A 16 11.91 -16.36 -6.24
CA PHE A 16 11.88 -16.00 -7.65
C PHE A 16 10.42 -15.75 -8.03
N ASP A 17 10.16 -14.63 -8.69
CA ASP A 17 8.86 -14.39 -9.31
C ASP A 17 8.82 -15.08 -10.69
N PRO A 18 7.99 -16.12 -10.88
CA PRO A 18 7.86 -16.81 -12.17
C PRO A 18 7.11 -15.98 -13.24
N ALA A 19 6.42 -14.91 -12.85
CA ALA A 19 5.60 -14.08 -13.74
C ALA A 19 6.24 -12.70 -14.07
N GLY A 20 7.31 -12.32 -13.36
CA GLY A 20 7.97 -11.03 -13.50
C GLY A 20 9.36 -11.09 -14.15
N PRO A 21 10.00 -9.93 -14.40
CA PRO A 21 11.44 -9.89 -14.65
C PRO A 21 12.13 -10.60 -13.47
N ILE A 22 13.17 -11.39 -13.75
CA ILE A 22 13.86 -12.25 -12.77
C ILE A 22 14.34 -11.40 -11.57
N LEU A 23 13.48 -11.25 -10.57
CA LEU A 23 13.73 -10.52 -9.35
C LEU A 23 14.19 -11.55 -8.32
N ARG A 24 15.47 -11.47 -7.97
CA ARG A 24 16.02 -12.20 -6.83
C ARG A 24 15.79 -11.36 -5.60
N ILE A 25 14.86 -11.80 -4.75
CA ILE A 25 14.58 -11.13 -3.48
C ILE A 25 15.13 -12.01 -2.38
N ASP A 26 16.16 -11.53 -1.71
CA ASP A 26 16.65 -12.14 -0.48
C ASP A 26 15.59 -11.95 0.61
N ILE A 27 15.21 -13.01 1.29
CA ILE A 27 14.26 -12.98 2.40
C ILE A 27 14.83 -13.73 3.61
N TRP A 28 14.27 -13.47 4.78
CA TRP A 28 14.50 -14.28 5.97
C TRP A 28 13.26 -15.09 6.28
N ARG A 29 13.37 -16.43 6.26
CA ARG A 29 12.27 -17.35 6.53
C ARG A 29 12.48 -18.11 7.83
N CYS A 30 11.44 -18.20 8.65
CA CYS A 30 11.46 -19.03 9.84
C CYS A 30 11.23 -20.50 9.48
N VAL A 31 12.14 -21.38 9.89
CA VAL A 31 12.04 -22.83 9.63
C VAL A 31 10.93 -23.50 10.45
N ASN A 32 10.51 -22.89 11.56
CA ASN A 32 9.52 -23.47 12.46
C ASN A 32 8.08 -23.09 12.10
N CYS A 33 7.82 -21.81 11.79
CA CYS A 33 6.46 -21.30 11.56
C CYS A 33 6.22 -20.73 10.16
N GLY A 34 7.24 -20.69 9.30
CA GLY A 34 7.14 -20.18 7.92
C GLY A 34 7.06 -18.67 7.77
N ALA A 35 7.09 -17.90 8.86
CA ALA A 35 7.07 -16.44 8.79
C ALA A 35 8.26 -15.88 8.00
N THR A 36 8.00 -14.94 7.11
CA THR A 36 8.99 -14.30 6.23
C THR A 36 9.20 -12.84 6.60
N LEU A 37 10.44 -12.37 6.58
CA LEU A 37 10.83 -10.97 6.69
C LEU A 37 11.60 -10.58 5.43
N TYR A 38 11.24 -9.43 4.86
CA TYR A 38 11.91 -8.87 3.69
C TYR A 38 12.96 -7.86 4.18
N PRO A 39 14.25 -8.03 3.87
CA PRO A 39 15.26 -7.03 4.15
C PRO A 39 14.92 -5.77 3.35
N GLU A 40 14.80 -4.66 4.04
CA GLU A 40 14.42 -3.37 3.49
C GLU A 40 15.61 -2.75 2.73
N SER A 41 15.92 -3.26 1.54
CA SER A 41 16.79 -2.60 0.56
C SER A 41 16.57 -3.24 -0.81
N THR A 42 15.87 -2.57 -1.73
CA THR A 42 16.52 -1.67 -2.68
C THR A 42 15.48 -0.74 -3.34
N GLU A 43 15.67 0.56 -3.10
CA GLU A 43 15.23 1.75 -3.86
C GLU A 43 13.91 1.79 -4.64
N SER A 44 13.10 2.81 -4.31
CA SER A 44 12.26 3.57 -5.24
C SER A 44 11.14 2.85 -5.98
N ARG A 45 10.02 2.60 -5.29
CA ARG A 45 8.77 3.19 -5.79
C ARG A 45 8.42 4.36 -4.90
N LYS A 46 8.60 5.58 -5.44
CA LYS A 46 7.76 6.71 -5.07
C LYS A 46 6.33 6.17 -4.89
N PRO A 47 5.55 6.60 -3.88
CA PRO A 47 4.11 6.41 -3.95
C PRO A 47 3.63 7.10 -5.24
N GLN A 48 3.50 6.34 -6.33
CA GLN A 48 2.66 6.73 -7.42
C GLN A 48 1.23 6.63 -6.90
N SER A 49 0.43 7.60 -7.31
CA SER A 49 -0.96 7.86 -6.96
C SER A 49 -1.20 8.31 -5.52
N ASP A 50 -0.91 9.58 -5.30
CA ASP A 50 -1.97 10.54 -4.97
C ASP A 50 -3.11 10.39 -6.00
N MET A 51 -3.87 9.29 -5.93
CA MET A 51 -5.22 9.24 -6.47
C MET A 51 -6.03 9.99 -5.44
N THR A 52 -6.05 11.31 -5.59
CA THR A 52 -7.19 12.08 -5.11
C THR A 52 -8.42 11.37 -5.66
N PRO A 53 -9.32 10.83 -4.82
CA PRO A 53 -10.67 10.64 -5.28
C PRO A 53 -11.14 12.05 -5.66
N GLU A 54 -11.36 12.26 -6.95
CA GLU A 54 -12.07 13.42 -7.44
C GLU A 54 -13.45 13.36 -6.74
N VAL A 55 -13.57 14.06 -5.61
CA VAL A 55 -14.85 14.25 -4.95
C VAL A 55 -15.57 15.23 -5.86
N HIS A 56 -16.26 14.65 -6.84
CA HIS A 56 -17.36 15.27 -7.54
C HIS A 56 -18.26 15.89 -6.48
N LYS A 57 -18.11 17.20 -6.28
CA LYS A 57 -18.97 17.98 -5.39
C LYS A 57 -20.34 17.99 -6.05
N PRO A 58 -21.38 17.38 -5.45
CA PRO A 58 -22.73 17.59 -5.94
C PRO A 58 -23.06 19.10 -5.84
N PRO A 59 -23.77 19.68 -6.81
CA PRO A 59 -24.23 21.06 -6.71
C PRO A 59 -25.20 21.14 -5.52
N GLN A 60 -24.73 21.70 -4.41
CA GLN A 60 -25.60 22.00 -3.27
C GLN A 60 -26.42 23.25 -3.62
N ASP A 61 -27.65 22.97 -4.02
CA ASP A 61 -28.88 23.63 -3.60
C ASP A 61 -28.72 24.99 -2.91
N ALA A 62 -29.46 25.98 -3.40
CA ALA A 62 -30.77 26.27 -2.82
C ALA A 62 -31.21 27.68 -3.17
N HIS A 63 -32.46 27.73 -3.62
CA HIS A 63 -33.34 28.86 -3.59
C HIS A 63 -33.16 29.77 -2.35
N SER A 64 -33.10 31.07 -2.60
CA SER A 64 -33.75 32.03 -1.71
C SER A 64 -34.37 33.15 -2.51
N ALA A 65 -35.68 33.03 -2.66
CA ALA A 65 -36.59 34.08 -3.10
C ALA A 65 -36.66 35.24 -2.09
N LYS A 66 -36.88 36.45 -2.62
CA LYS A 66 -37.57 37.64 -2.05
C LYS A 66 -36.95 38.88 -2.70
N LYS A 67 -37.62 39.88 -3.26
CA LYS A 67 -39.02 40.37 -3.38
C LYS A 67 -38.99 41.29 -4.62
N GLY A 68 -39.99 41.32 -5.52
CA GLY A 68 -41.08 42.32 -5.51
C GLY A 68 -40.59 43.77 -5.54
N LYS A 69 -41.06 44.70 -6.37
CA LYS A 69 -42.16 44.79 -7.33
C LYS A 69 -42.00 46.17 -8.00
N ALA A 70 -42.23 46.25 -9.31
CA ALA A 70 -42.27 47.51 -10.06
C ALA A 70 -43.49 48.38 -9.68
N ALA A 71 -43.28 49.69 -9.65
CA ALA A 71 -44.22 50.74 -10.03
C ALA A 71 -43.41 52.00 -10.34
#